data_AF-A0A7H0H9H6-F1
#
_entry.id   AF-A0A7H0H9H6-F1
#
_cell.length_a   1.000
_cell.length_b   1.000
_cell.length_c   1.000
_cell.angle_alpha   90.00
_cell.angle_beta   90.00
_cell.angle_gamma   90.00
#
_symmetry.space_group_name_H-M   'P 1'
#
loop_
_entity.id
_entity.type
_entity.pdbx_description
1 polymer ?
#
loop_
_entity_poly.entity_id
_entity_poly.type
_entity_poly.pdbx_seq_one_letter_code
_entity_poly.pdbx_strand_id
1 'polypeptide(L)' 'MAMTLRLDPEDERALALLAEAEGVSKQEATVRAIREAAARRVREDKIRDLSATARARYSDLLDRLGR' A
#
# COMPACT_ATOMS: atom_id res chain seq x y z
N MET A 1 -15.17 18.54 -4.11
CA MET A 1 -16.10 17.40 -3.93
C MET A 1 -16.15 17.07 -2.45
N ALA A 2 -17.34 16.88 -1.89
CA ALA A 2 -17.50 16.43 -0.49
C ALA A 2 -17.58 14.91 -0.46
N MET A 3 -16.85 14.28 0.46
CA MET A 3 -16.86 12.84 0.70
C MET A 3 -17.38 12.62 2.12
N THR A 4 -18.36 11.75 2.28
CA THR A 4 -18.89 11.34 3.59
C THR A 4 -18.57 9.86 3.78
N LEU A 5 -17.74 9.54 4.78
CA LEU A 5 -17.44 8.16 5.17
C LEU A 5 -18.41 7.71 6.26
N ARG A 6 -18.86 6.46 6.16
CA ARG A 6 -19.49 5.75 7.26
C ARG A 6 -18.46 4.79 7.82
N LEU A 7 -18.06 5.04 9.06
CA LEU A 7 -17.13 4.20 9.81
C LEU A 7 -17.90 3.54 10.96
N ASP A 8 -17.50 2.33 11.32
CA ASP A 8 -17.89 1.78 12.60
C ASP A 8 -17.12 2.48 13.75
N PRO A 9 -17.52 2.27 15.01
CA PRO A 9 -16.89 2.95 16.14
C PRO A 9 -15.40 2.61 16.33
N GLU A 10 -14.93 1.45 15.90
CA GLU A 10 -13.52 1.05 16.00
C GLU A 10 -12.68 1.77 14.95
N ASP A 11 -13.16 1.80 13.70
CA ASP A 11 -12.52 2.54 12.60
C ASP A 11 -12.44 4.04 12.88
N GLU A 12 -13.50 4.63 13.44
CA GLU A 12 -13.54 6.05 13.83
C GLU A 12 -12.48 6.38 14.90
N ARG A 13 -12.26 5.47 15.86
CA ARG A 13 -11.21 5.61 16.88
C ARG A 13 -9.83 5.45 16.27
N ALA A 14 -9.63 4.46 15.40
CA ALA A 14 -8.36 4.26 14.70
C ALA A 14 -7.99 5.50 13.87
N LEU A 15 -8.95 6.08 13.14
CA LEU A 15 -8.74 7.30 12.36
C LEU A 15 -8.45 8.50 13.25
N ALA A 16 -9.10 8.63 14.40
CA ALA A 16 -8.82 9.69 15.36
C ALA A 16 -7.38 9.60 15.91
N LEU A 17 -6.95 8.40 16.32
CA LEU A 17 -5.59 8.16 16.81
C LEU A 17 -4.55 8.43 15.73
N LEU A 18 -4.80 8.01 14.49
CA LEU A 18 -3.92 8.27 13.36
C LEU A 18 -3.77 9.77 13.10
N ALA A 19 -4.89 10.49 13.06
CA ALA A 19 -4.90 11.93 12.82
C ALA A 19 -4.18 12.70 13.95
N GLU A 20 -4.36 12.28 15.20
CA GLU A 20 -3.66 12.84 16.35
C GLU A 20 -2.15 12.59 16.28
N ALA A 21 -1.74 11.34 16.00
CA ALA A 21 -0.33 10.98 15.87
C ALA A 21 0.38 11.74 14.74
N GLU A 22 -0.32 12.02 13.64
CA GLU A 22 0.19 12.80 12.51
C GLU A 22 0.03 14.32 12.68
N GLY A 23 -0.73 14.79 13.67
CA GLY A 23 -1.01 16.21 13.89
C GLY A 23 -1.84 16.86 12.78
N VAL A 24 -2.77 16.10 12.16
CA VAL A 24 -3.59 16.57 11.03
C VAL A 24 -5.08 16.33 11.28
N SER A 25 -5.93 16.83 10.38
CA SER A 25 -7.37 16.53 10.43
C SER A 25 -7.65 15.07 10.04
N LYS A 26 -8.78 14.52 10.51
CA LYS A 26 -9.24 13.17 10.11
C LYS A 26 -9.38 13.01 8.59
N GLN A 27 -9.80 14.07 7.91
CA GLN A 27 -9.92 14.10 6.46
C GLN A 27 -8.55 13.97 5.79
N GLU A 28 -7.56 14.75 6.25
CA GLU A 28 -6.20 14.70 5.70
C GLU A 28 -5.54 13.34 5.99
N ALA A 29 -5.68 12.82 7.21
CA ALA A 29 -5.20 11.49 7.58
C ALA A 29 -5.80 10.40 6.66
N THR A 30 -7.10 10.49 6.36
CA THR A 30 -7.77 9.56 5.44
C THR A 30 -7.18 9.65 4.02
N VAL A 31 -6.99 10.86 3.50
CA VAL A 31 -6.43 11.07 2.15
C VAL A 31 -4.99 10.55 2.07
N ARG A 32 -4.18 10.79 3.10
CA ARG A 32 -2.81 10.27 3.19
C ARG A 32 -2.79 8.75 3.24
N ALA A 33 -3.59 8.15 4.12
CA ALA A 33 -3.69 6.69 4.22
C ALA A 33 -4.07 6.03 2.88
N ILE A 34 -5.02 6.63 2.14
CA ILE A 34 -5.39 6.16 0.79
C ILE A 34 -4.22 6.27 -0.19
N ARG A 35 -3.54 7.43 -0.22
CA ARG A 35 -2.39 7.65 -1.11
C ARG A 35 -1.24 6.69 -0.80
N GLU A 36 -0.94 6.46 0.47
CA GLU A 36 0.07 5.51 0.90
C GLU A 36 -0.29 4.08 0.53
N ALA A 37 -1.54 3.67 0.79
CA ALA A 37 -2.02 2.34 0.41
C ALA A 37 -1.93 2.13 -1.11
N ALA A 38 -2.32 3.13 -1.90
CA ALA A 38 -2.19 3.08 -3.35
C ALA A 38 -0.73 3.00 -3.79
N ALA A 39 0.15 3.82 -3.22
CA ALA A 39 1.58 3.81 -3.54
C ALA A 39 2.26 2.49 -3.18
N ARG A 40 1.90 1.88 -2.04
CA ARG A 40 2.37 0.54 -1.64
C ARG A 40 1.96 -0.51 -2.66
N ARG A 41 0.68 -0.56 -3.06
CA ARG A 41 0.17 -1.52 -4.05
C ARG A 41 0.83 -1.38 -5.42
N VAL A 42 0.93 -0.14 -5.93
CA VAL A 42 1.60 0.12 -7.22
C VAL A 42 3.07 -0.30 -7.18
N ARG A 43 3.75 -0.06 -6.05
CA ARG A 43 5.15 -0.50 -5.87
C ARG A 43 5.26 -2.03 -5.84
N GLU A 44 4.38 -2.72 -5.11
CA GLU A 44 4.35 -4.18 -5.04
C GLU A 44 4.10 -4.81 -6.41
N ASP A 45 3.13 -4.28 -7.16
CA ASP A 45 2.82 -4.72 -8.52
C ASP A 45 4.04 -4.54 -9.44
N LYS A 46 4.69 -3.38 -9.38
CA LYS A 46 5.90 -3.11 -10.16
C LYS A 46 7.06 -4.05 -9.79
N ILE A 47 7.24 -4.34 -8.50
CA ILE A 47 8.26 -5.29 -8.03
C ILE A 47 7.96 -6.69 -8.55
N ARG A 48 6.70 -7.13 -8.47
CA ARG A 48 6.27 -8.44 -8.97
C ARG A 48 6.53 -8.57 -10.47
N ASP A 49 6.18 -7.57 -11.26
CA ASP A 49 6.35 -7.58 -12.73
C ASP A 49 7.84 -7.59 -13.14
N LEU A 50 8.66 -6.76 -12.48
CA LEU A 50 10.11 -6.75 -12.68
C LEU A 50 10.74 -8.09 -12.27
N SER A 51 10.28 -8.67 -11.16
CA SER A 51 10.77 -9.97 -10.68
C SER A 51 10.37 -11.10 -11.62
N ALA A 52 9.14 -11.08 -12.14
CA ALA A 52 8.68 -12.06 -13.13
C ALA A 52 9.52 -11.98 -14.42
N THR A 53 9.79 -10.77 -14.90
CA THR A 53 10.64 -10.53 -16.07
C THR A 53 12.07 -11.03 -15.84
N ALA A 54 12.66 -10.72 -14.68
CA ALA A 54 14.01 -11.16 -14.33
C ALA A 54 14.10 -12.69 -14.20
N ARG A 55 13.11 -13.33 -13.56
CA ARG A 55 13.04 -14.80 -13.44
C ARG A 55 12.89 -15.48 -14.80
N ALA A 56 12.05 -14.94 -15.69
CA ALA A 56 11.94 -15.47 -17.05
C ALA A 56 13.26 -15.31 -17.82
N ARG A 57 13.95 -14.18 -17.67
CA ARG A 57 15.24 -13.92 -18.34
C ARG A 57 16.36 -14.83 -17.85
N TYR A 58 16.36 -15.19 -16.58
CA TYR A 58 17.42 -15.98 -15.94
C TYR A 58 16.97 -17.40 -15.58
N SER A 59 15.87 -17.90 -16.16
CA SER A 59 15.29 -19.21 -15.82
C SER A 59 16.32 -20.33 -15.88
N ASP A 60 17.07 -20.39 -16.97
CA ASP A 60 18.03 -21.47 -17.21
C ASP A 60 19.23 -21.41 -16.27
N LEU A 61 19.61 -20.21 -15.83
CA LEU A 61 20.65 -20.02 -14.82
C LEU A 61 20.14 -20.43 -13.43
N LEU A 62 18.91 -20.03 -13.09
CA LEU A 62 18.28 -20.34 -11.82
C LEU A 62 18.00 -21.84 -11.67
N ASP A 63 17.56 -22.52 -12.73
CA ASP A 63 17.36 -23.97 -12.77
C ASP A 63 18.65 -24.76 -12.56
N ARG A 64 19.79 -24.21 -13.01
CA ARG A 64 21.12 -24.81 -12.80
C ARG A 64 21.69 -24.54 -11.41
N LEU A 65 21.36 -23.39 -10.80
CA LEU A 65 21.78 -23.03 -9.44
C LEU A 65 20.92 -23.70 -8.35
N GLY A 66 19.70 -24.11 -8.68
CA GLY A 66 18.77 -24.78 -7.77
C GLY A 66 18.92 -26.31 -7.68
N ARG A 67 19.89 -26.88 -8.41
CA ARG A 67 20.31 -28.29 -8.29
C ARG A 67 21.49 -28.42 -7.34
#